data_AF-A0A3Q8SDG1-F1
#
_entry.id   AF-A0A3Q8SDG1-F1
#
_cell.length_a   1.000
_cell.length_b   1.000
_cell.length_c   1.000
_cell.angle_alpha   90.00
_cell.angle_beta   90.00
_cell.angle_gamma   90.00
#
_symmetry.space_group_name_H-M   'P 1'
#
loop_
_entity.id
_entity.type
_entity.pdbx_description
1 polymer ?
#
loop_
_entity_poly.entity_id
_entity_poly.type
_entity_poly.pdbx_seq_one_letter_code
_entity_poly.pdbx_strand_id
1 'polypeptide(L)'
;MPESLEEKVQRLELYVNLLRQITLEPEQYRLWDWIIANGLNGEQFNEIKSILKKYVLLLQHEQVPQPTSFDDMANELIHVLSPNEYLANRRGVKQAAKKSIKMSPYQSLQYYLNDSQE
;
A
#
# COMPACT_ATOMS: atom_id res chain seq x y z
N MET A 1 -11.54 -36.44 -12.23
CA MET A 1 -10.11 -36.28 -11.92
C MET A 1 -9.95 -35.06 -11.04
N PRO A 2 -9.10 -35.09 -10.00
CA PRO A 2 -8.83 -33.91 -9.20
C PRO A 2 -8.10 -32.87 -10.07
N GLU A 3 -8.49 -31.61 -9.91
CA GLU A 3 -7.87 -30.46 -10.55
C GLU A 3 -6.37 -30.36 -10.20
N SER A 4 -5.54 -30.14 -11.21
CA SER A 4 -4.10 -29.91 -11.06
C SER A 4 -3.79 -28.57 -10.39
N LEU A 5 -2.55 -28.41 -9.89
CA LEU A 5 -2.12 -27.14 -9.30
C LEU A 5 -2.14 -25.99 -10.31
N GLU A 6 -1.78 -26.27 -11.56
CA GLU A 6 -1.75 -25.27 -12.63
C GLU A 6 -3.17 -24.78 -12.97
N GLU A 7 -4.12 -25.71 -13.11
CA GLU A 7 -5.55 -25.37 -13.31
C GLU A 7 -6.11 -24.56 -12.13
N LYS A 8 -5.71 -24.87 -10.89
CA LYS A 8 -6.09 -24.07 -9.71
C LYS A 8 -5.56 -22.64 -9.78
N VAL A 9 -4.31 -22.45 -10.19
CA VAL A 9 -3.69 -21.12 -10.34
C VAL A 9 -4.39 -20.34 -11.44
N GLN A 10 -4.60 -20.94 -12.61
CA GLN A 10 -5.33 -20.32 -13.73
C GLN A 10 -6.74 -19.88 -13.32
N ARG A 11 -7.45 -20.69 -12.52
CA ARG A 11 -8.77 -20.33 -12.00
C ARG A 11 -8.71 -19.17 -11.01
N LEU A 12 -7.69 -19.11 -10.14
CA LEU A 12 -7.49 -17.98 -9.23
C LEU A 12 -7.18 -16.68 -10.00
N GLU A 13 -6.33 -16.74 -11.03
CA GLU A 13 -6.03 -15.61 -11.92
C GLU A 13 -7.30 -15.11 -12.63
N LEU A 14 -8.16 -16.03 -13.10
CA LEU A 14 -9.46 -15.68 -13.67
C LEU A 14 -10.35 -14.95 -12.65
N TYR A 15 -10.44 -15.44 -11.41
CA TYR A 15 -11.24 -14.78 -10.37
C TYR A 15 -10.73 -13.39 -10.03
N VAL A 16 -9.41 -13.19 -9.93
CA VAL A 16 -8.81 -11.87 -9.72
C VAL A 16 -9.16 -10.93 -10.87
N ASN A 17 -9.08 -11.40 -12.12
CA ASN A 17 -9.44 -10.60 -13.29
C ASN A 17 -10.93 -10.22 -13.31
N LEU A 18 -11.82 -11.13 -12.94
CA LEU A 18 -13.27 -10.85 -12.86
C LEU A 18 -13.57 -9.85 -11.74
N LEU A 19 -12.97 -9.99 -10.56
CA LEU A 19 -13.15 -9.05 -9.44
C LEU A 19 -12.67 -7.63 -9.80
N ARG A 20 -11.60 -7.51 -10.59
CA ARG A 20 -11.14 -6.21 -11.14
C ARG A 20 -12.12 -5.58 -12.11
N GLN A 21 -12.95 -6.35 -12.80
CA GLN A 21 -13.95 -5.81 -13.74
C GLN A 21 -15.22 -5.32 -13.03
N ILE A 22 -15.52 -5.85 -11.84
CA ILE A 22 -16.73 -5.50 -11.06
C ILE A 22 -16.53 -4.19 -10.28
N THR A 23 -15.28 -3.76 -10.07
CA THR A 23 -14.99 -2.59 -9.25
C THR A 23 -15.37 -1.30 -9.98
N LEU A 24 -16.50 -0.72 -9.56
CA LEU A 24 -17.07 0.54 -10.09
C LEU A 24 -16.14 1.74 -9.90
N GLU A 25 -15.27 1.69 -8.89
CA GLU A 25 -14.27 2.71 -8.61
C GLU A 25 -12.87 2.08 -8.55
N PRO A 26 -12.18 1.90 -9.70
CA PRO A 26 -10.85 1.30 -9.74
C PRO A 26 -9.80 2.10 -8.94
N GLU A 27 -10.07 3.38 -8.68
CA GLU A 27 -9.22 4.22 -7.84
C GLU A 27 -9.22 3.80 -6.35
N GLN A 28 -10.28 3.13 -5.86
CA GLN A 28 -10.40 2.69 -4.47
C GLN A 28 -9.45 1.55 -4.10
N TYR A 29 -8.81 0.90 -5.08
CA TYR A 29 -7.97 -0.27 -4.87
C TYR A 29 -6.54 -0.10 -5.37
N ARG A 30 -6.13 1.14 -5.68
CA ARG A 30 -4.81 1.46 -6.26
C ARG A 30 -3.62 0.97 -5.44
N LEU A 31 -3.71 1.02 -4.11
CA LEU A 31 -2.66 0.47 -3.25
C LEU A 31 -2.58 -1.05 -3.40
N TRP A 32 -3.72 -1.73 -3.46
CA TRP A 32 -3.76 -3.19 -3.58
C TRP A 32 -3.24 -3.65 -4.93
N ASP A 33 -3.61 -2.95 -6.01
CA ASP A 33 -3.02 -3.21 -7.33
C ASP A 33 -1.51 -3.02 -7.33
N TRP A 34 -1.01 -1.98 -6.66
CA TRP A 34 0.43 -1.77 -6.51
C TRP A 34 1.08 -2.91 -5.71
N ILE A 35 0.46 -3.37 -4.62
CA ILE A 35 0.96 -4.48 -3.80
C ILE A 35 1.04 -5.78 -4.61
N ILE A 36 -0.02 -6.10 -5.36
CA ILE A 36 -0.09 -7.29 -6.22
C ILE A 36 0.95 -7.20 -7.35
N ALA A 37 1.04 -6.06 -8.04
CA ALA A 37 1.96 -5.88 -9.17
C ALA A 37 3.43 -5.99 -8.76
N ASN A 38 3.74 -5.72 -7.49
CA ASN A 38 5.08 -5.81 -6.93
C ASN A 38 5.36 -7.14 -6.20
N GLY A 39 4.41 -8.09 -6.23
CA GLY A 39 4.59 -9.41 -5.62
C GLY A 39 4.73 -9.39 -4.10
N LEU A 40 4.20 -8.37 -3.43
CA LEU A 40 4.23 -8.26 -1.98
C LEU A 40 3.32 -9.32 -1.35
N ASN A 41 3.82 -9.97 -0.30
CA ASN A 41 3.10 -11.05 0.37
C ASN A 41 2.06 -10.53 1.39
N GLY A 42 1.31 -11.44 2.01
CA GLY A 42 0.26 -11.11 2.96
C GLY A 42 0.76 -10.43 4.25
N GLU A 43 1.96 -10.78 4.72
CA GLU A 43 2.56 -10.16 5.91
C GLU A 43 2.93 -8.70 5.60
N GLN A 44 3.62 -8.47 4.48
CA GLN A 44 3.98 -7.14 3.99
C GLN A 44 2.74 -6.27 3.77
N PHE A 45 1.67 -6.82 3.19
CA PHE A 45 0.40 -6.12 3.04
C PHE A 45 -0.17 -5.66 4.38
N ASN A 46 -0.21 -6.55 5.38
CA ASN A 46 -0.77 -6.24 6.69
C ASN A 46 0.07 -5.19 7.44
N GLU A 47 1.40 -5.27 7.35
CA GLU A 47 2.30 -4.30 7.95
C GLU A 47 2.19 -2.93 7.28
N ILE A 48 2.19 -2.86 5.94
CA ILE A 48 1.94 -1.61 5.19
C ILE A 48 0.63 -0.98 5.65
N LYS A 49 -0.46 -1.76 5.72
CA LYS A 49 -1.76 -1.28 6.18
C LYS A 49 -1.71 -0.74 7.61
N SER A 50 -1.01 -1.43 8.51
CA SER A 50 -0.84 -1.02 9.91
C SER A 50 -0.10 0.31 10.02
N ILE A 51 1.02 0.46 9.30
CA ILE A 51 1.81 1.68 9.27
C ILE A 51 0.99 2.84 8.71
N LEU A 52 0.37 2.68 7.53
CA LEU A 52 -0.44 3.74 6.94
C LEU A 52 -1.58 4.18 7.88
N LYS A 53 -2.25 3.23 8.53
CA LYS A 53 -3.30 3.53 9.51
C LYS A 53 -2.76 4.30 10.71
N LYS A 54 -1.61 3.91 11.26
CA LYS A 54 -0.93 4.62 12.36
C LYS A 54 -0.73 6.09 11.97
N TYR A 55 -0.14 6.37 10.81
CA TYR A 55 0.13 7.74 10.37
C TYR A 55 -1.13 8.54 10.03
N VAL A 56 -2.19 7.90 9.52
CA VAL A 56 -3.50 8.56 9.38
C VAL A 56 -4.05 9.01 10.72
N LEU A 57 -4.01 8.12 11.73
CA LEU A 57 -4.51 8.44 13.07
C LEU A 57 -3.68 9.53 13.75
N LEU A 58 -2.36 9.53 13.57
CA LEU A 58 -1.49 10.58 14.09
C LEU A 58 -1.81 11.96 13.48
N LEU A 59 -2.20 12.01 12.20
CA LEU A 59 -2.65 13.25 11.55
C LEU A 59 -4.05 13.69 11.99
N GLN A 60 -4.93 12.75 12.36
CA GLN A 60 -6.30 13.03 12.79
C GLN A 60 -6.39 13.43 14.26
N HIS A 61 -5.50 12.90 15.10
CA HIS A 61 -5.42 13.23 16.51
C HIS A 61 -4.29 14.24 16.73
N GLU A 62 -4.64 15.52 16.86
CA GLU A 62 -3.75 16.67 17.18
C GLU A 62 -2.98 16.54 18.52
N GLN A 63 -2.87 15.34 19.10
CA GLN A 63 -2.28 15.09 20.42
C GLN A 63 -0.81 14.67 20.40
N VAL A 64 -0.16 14.61 19.23
CA VAL A 64 1.28 14.34 19.16
C VAL A 64 2.03 15.68 19.26
N PRO A 65 2.84 15.90 20.31
CA PRO A 65 3.54 17.18 20.53
C PRO A 65 4.62 17.51 19.49
N GLN A 66 4.85 16.62 18.51
CA GLN A 66 5.72 16.85 17.35
C GLN A 66 5.01 16.39 16.07
N PRO A 67 5.10 17.15 14.97
CA PRO A 67 4.66 16.67 13.68
C PRO A 67 5.48 15.43 13.32
N THR A 68 4.84 14.27 13.19
CA THR A 68 5.51 13.10 12.63
C THR A 68 6.00 13.43 11.23
N SER A 69 7.23 13.07 10.89
CA SER A 69 7.80 13.40 9.59
C SER A 69 7.44 12.33 8.55
N PHE A 70 7.50 12.71 7.26
CA PHE A 70 7.45 11.70 6.20
C PHE A 70 8.59 10.67 6.34
N ASP A 71 9.74 11.09 6.89
CA ASP A 71 10.91 10.25 7.04
C ASP A 71 10.69 9.12 8.04
N ASP A 72 9.95 9.37 9.12
CA ASP A 72 9.57 8.34 10.09
C ASP A 72 8.71 7.25 9.43
N MET A 73 7.68 7.67 8.68
CA MET A 73 6.83 6.75 7.93
C MET A 73 7.62 6.01 6.85
N ALA A 74 8.53 6.71 6.17
CA ALA A 74 9.33 6.13 5.11
C ALA A 74 10.30 5.07 5.65
N ASN A 75 10.92 5.30 6.79
CA ASN A 75 11.82 4.32 7.41
C ASN A 75 11.07 3.05 7.82
N GLU A 76 9.88 3.18 8.41
CA GLU A 76 9.02 2.03 8.73
C GLU A 76 8.63 1.26 7.45
N LEU A 77 8.19 1.96 6.40
CA LEU A 77 7.82 1.31 5.14
C LEU A 77 9.01 0.68 4.41
N ILE A 78 10.20 1.29 4.45
CA ILE A 78 11.42 0.71 3.87
C ILE A 78 11.73 -0.63 4.52
N HIS A 79 11.57 -0.74 5.85
CA HIS A 79 11.81 -2.00 6.56
C HIS A 79 10.88 -3.12 6.05
N VAL A 80 9.58 -2.84 5.88
CA VAL A 80 8.61 -3.82 5.36
C VAL A 80 8.92 -4.20 3.90
N LEU A 81 9.40 -3.24 3.12
CA LEU A 81 9.76 -3.44 1.71
C LEU A 81 11.14 -4.06 1.51
N SER A 82 11.96 -4.22 2.57
CA SER A 82 13.33 -4.73 2.49
C SER A 82 13.50 -6.08 1.79
N PRO A 83 12.55 -7.04 1.83
CA PRO A 83 12.65 -8.27 1.03
C PRO A 83 12.64 -8.01 -0.49
N ASN A 84 12.21 -6.82 -0.92
CA ASN A 84 12.21 -6.35 -2.30
C ASN A 84 13.14 -5.12 -2.42
N GLU A 85 14.43 -5.35 -2.62
CA GLU A 85 15.48 -4.30 -2.63
C GLU A 85 15.14 -3.11 -3.56
N TYR A 86 14.50 -3.36 -4.69
CA TYR A 86 14.10 -2.31 -5.65
C TYR A 86 13.00 -1.38 -5.11
N LEU A 87 12.24 -1.80 -4.10
CA LEU A 87 11.18 -1.03 -3.43
C LEU A 87 11.61 -0.43 -2.09
N ALA A 88 12.63 -1.01 -1.44
CA ALA A 88 13.14 -0.62 -0.13
C ALA A 88 13.93 0.70 -0.16
N ASN A 89 13.34 1.74 -0.74
CA ASN A 89 13.93 3.07 -0.88
C ASN A 89 12.83 4.15 -0.86
N ARG A 90 13.24 5.41 -0.69
CA ARG A 90 12.31 6.56 -0.66
C ARG A 90 11.40 6.64 -1.88
N ARG A 91 11.88 6.25 -3.07
CA ARG A 91 11.08 6.28 -4.30
C ARG A 91 9.96 5.24 -4.25
N GLY A 92 10.25 4.01 -3.81
CA GLY A 92 9.26 2.95 -3.62
C GLY A 92 8.20 3.35 -2.60
N VAL A 93 8.62 3.88 -1.45
CA VAL A 93 7.71 4.43 -0.43
C VAL A 93 6.82 5.53 -0.99
N LYS A 94 7.41 6.52 -1.70
CA LYS A 94 6.64 7.64 -2.27
C LYS A 94 5.62 7.15 -3.29
N GLN A 95 5.92 6.09 -4.04
CA GLN A 95 4.95 5.45 -4.92
C GLN A 95 3.81 4.78 -4.14
N ALA A 96 4.13 3.97 -3.13
CA ALA A 96 3.14 3.32 -2.27
C ALA A 96 2.20 4.36 -1.63
N ALA A 97 2.77 5.43 -1.06
CA ALA A 97 2.01 6.54 -0.48
C ALA A 97 1.14 7.28 -1.51
N LYS A 98 1.65 7.53 -2.73
CA LYS A 98 0.83 8.13 -3.81
C LYS A 98 -0.35 7.24 -4.21
N LYS A 99 -0.22 5.91 -4.10
CA LYS A 99 -1.29 4.96 -4.39
C LYS A 99 -2.26 4.84 -3.22
N SER A 100 -1.79 4.93 -1.97
CA SER A 100 -2.64 4.88 -0.79
C SER A 100 -3.60 6.07 -0.72
N ILE A 101 -3.14 7.30 -0.99
CA ILE A 101 -3.99 8.52 -0.91
C ILE A 101 -5.17 8.52 -1.90
N LYS A 102 -5.17 7.63 -2.90
CA LYS A 102 -6.31 7.45 -3.81
C LYS A 102 -7.48 6.71 -3.16
N MET A 103 -7.23 6.02 -2.05
CA MET A 103 -8.24 5.37 -1.24
C MET A 103 -8.70 6.31 -0.13
N SER A 104 -10.01 6.49 0.02
CA SER A 104 -10.62 7.39 1.01
C SER A 104 -10.02 7.27 2.43
N PRO A 105 -9.80 6.06 3.01
CA PRO A 105 -9.25 5.93 4.36
C PRO A 105 -7.83 6.48 4.55
N TYR A 106 -7.06 6.70 3.49
CA TYR A 106 -5.66 7.14 3.56
C TYR A 106 -5.44 8.53 2.95
N GLN A 107 -6.50 9.26 2.57
CA GLN A 107 -6.38 10.55 1.90
C GLN A 107 -5.59 11.59 2.72
N SER A 108 -5.68 11.56 4.06
CA SER A 108 -4.95 12.49 4.93
C SER A 108 -3.43 12.40 4.79
N LEU A 109 -2.89 11.26 4.34
CA LEU A 109 -1.45 11.10 4.08
C LEU A 109 -0.95 11.99 2.94
N GLN A 110 -1.85 12.65 2.19
CA GLN A 110 -1.47 13.68 1.23
C GLN A 110 -0.65 14.80 1.87
N TYR A 111 -0.86 15.08 3.17
CA TYR A 111 -0.05 15.99 3.97
C TYR A 111 1.46 15.77 3.73
N TYR A 112 1.92 14.53 3.90
CA TYR A 112 3.33 14.18 3.75
C TYR A 112 3.87 14.29 2.31
N LEU A 113 3.00 14.13 1.31
CA LEU A 113 3.38 14.19 -0.10
C LEU A 113 3.51 15.62 -0.63
N ASN A 114 2.87 16.57 0.04
CA ASN A 114 2.96 17.99 -0.27
C ASN A 114 4.22 18.60 0.37
N ASP A 115 4.55 18.22 1.61
CA ASP A 115 5.75 18.72 2.33
C ASP A 115 7.08 18.16 1.80
N SER A 116 7.05 17.03 1.07
CA SER A 116 8.25 16.38 0.50
C SER A 116 8.55 16.80 -0.95
N GLN A 117 8.17 18.03 -1.33
CA GLN A 117 8.51 18.66 -2.62
C GLN A 117 9.65 19.67 -2.56
N GLU A 118 10.29 19.86 -1.41
CA GLU A 118 11.55 20.62 -1.28
C GLU A 118 12.79 19.71 -1.43
#